data_AF-A0A954SA04-F1
#
_entry.id   AF-A0A954SA04-F1
#
_cell.length_a   1.000
_cell.length_b   1.000
_cell.length_c   1.000
_cell.angle_alpha   90.00
_cell.angle_beta   90.00
_cell.angle_gamma   90.00
#
_symmetry.space_group_name_H-M   'P 1'
#
loop_
_entity.id
_entity.type
_entity.pdbx_description
1 polymer ?
#
loop_
_entity_poly.entity_id
_entity_poly.type
_entity_poly.pdbx_seq_one_letter_code
_entity_poly.pdbx_strand_id
1 'polypeptide(L)'
;MSNEQDQTKRLLTVAEVADWLSVSASLVHQIVEAGKLPVYRIGNGRGAIRFRPEDIESYLDGCRTEKVVRPPGRKVRPRLKHLRLD
;
A
#
# COMPACT_ATOMS: atom_id res chain seq x y z
N MET A 1 21.28 26.54 0.09
CA MET A 1 19.93 26.05 -0.26
C MET A 1 20.06 24.73 -1.01
N SER A 2 20.46 23.64 -0.33
CA SER A 2 20.92 22.41 -1.02
C SER A 2 20.44 21.10 -0.38
N ASN A 3 19.45 21.12 0.52
CA ASN A 3 18.98 19.91 1.22
C ASN A 3 17.80 19.19 0.56
N GLU A 4 17.14 19.78 -0.44
CA GLU A 4 15.89 19.23 -0.97
C GLU A 4 16.10 18.08 -1.98
N GLN A 5 17.21 18.12 -2.72
CA GLN A 5 17.51 17.13 -3.76
C GLN A 5 18.04 15.79 -3.22
N ASP A 6 18.53 15.77 -1.98
CA ASP A 6 19.05 14.55 -1.35
C ASP A 6 17.92 13.71 -0.73
N GLN A 7 16.83 14.37 -0.31
CA GLN A 7 15.63 13.71 0.20
C GLN A 7 14.92 12.87 -0.87
N THR A 8 14.92 13.33 -2.13
CA THR A 8 14.30 12.60 -3.26
C THR A 8 15.05 11.33 -3.64
N LYS A 9 16.34 11.21 -3.26
CA LYS A 9 17.15 10.01 -3.52
C LYS A 9 17.05 8.96 -2.43
N ARG A 10 16.57 9.32 -1.23
CA ARG A 10 16.50 8.38 -0.11
C ARG A 10 15.38 7.37 -0.31
N LEU A 11 15.71 6.10 -0.13
CA LEU A 11 14.73 5.02 -0.14
C LEU A 11 13.94 4.98 1.18
N LEU A 12 12.63 4.87 1.06
CA LEU A 12 11.69 4.80 2.17
C LEU A 12 11.48 3.37 2.63
N THR A 13 11.24 3.21 3.93
CA THR A 13 10.76 1.98 4.58
C THR A 13 9.25 1.83 4.43
N VAL A 14 8.75 0.62 4.73
CA VAL A 14 7.30 0.38 4.85
C VAL A 14 6.64 1.31 5.86
N ALA A 15 7.30 1.58 6.99
CA ALA A 15 6.77 2.46 8.03
C ALA A 15 6.65 3.91 7.54
N GLU A 16 7.72 4.46 6.94
CA GLU A 16 7.71 5.81 6.38
C GLU A 16 6.64 5.95 5.27
N VAL A 17 6.45 4.94 4.43
CA VAL A 17 5.38 4.93 3.41
C VAL A 17 3.99 4.85 4.04
N ALA A 18 3.82 4.04 5.08
CA ALA A 18 2.55 3.93 5.80
C ALA A 18 2.15 5.27 6.44
N ASP A 19 3.12 5.94 7.07
CA ASP A 19 2.93 7.28 7.65
C ASP A 19 2.59 8.30 6.56
N TRP A 20 3.32 8.30 5.43
CA TRP A 20 3.07 9.22 4.33
C TRP A 20 1.69 9.04 3.70
N LEU A 21 1.28 7.80 3.44
CA LEU A 21 -0.05 7.49 2.91
C LEU A 21 -1.16 7.54 3.97
N SER A 22 -0.82 7.72 5.25
CA SER A 22 -1.75 7.68 6.39
C SER A 22 -2.56 6.38 6.45
N VAL A 23 -1.90 5.25 6.25
CA VAL A 23 -2.50 3.90 6.29
C VAL A 23 -1.73 2.97 7.23
N SER A 24 -2.24 1.76 7.47
CA SER A 24 -1.49 0.76 8.24
C SER A 24 -0.36 0.14 7.43
N ALA A 25 0.76 -0.20 8.10
CA ALA A 25 1.86 -0.94 7.47
C ALA A 25 1.42 -2.28 6.86
N SER A 26 0.43 -2.94 7.47
CA SER A 26 -0.17 -4.17 6.91
C SER A 26 -0.84 -3.91 5.56
N LEU A 27 -1.54 -2.78 5.39
CA LEU A 27 -2.14 -2.43 4.10
C LEU A 27 -1.05 -2.16 3.06
N VAL A 28 0.05 -1.50 3.43
CA VAL A 28 1.20 -1.30 2.52
C VAL A 28 1.75 -2.66 2.05
N HIS A 29 1.92 -3.62 2.95
CA HIS A 29 2.32 -4.99 2.57
C HIS A 29 1.32 -5.63 1.60
N GLN A 30 0.02 -5.50 1.83
CA GLN A 30 -1.00 -6.03 0.92
C GLN A 30 -0.99 -5.37 -0.46
N ILE A 31 -0.76 -4.06 -0.53
CA ILE A 31 -0.64 -3.31 -1.79
C ILE A 31 0.58 -3.82 -2.58
N VAL A 32 1.70 -4.07 -1.90
CA VAL A 32 2.92 -4.64 -2.50
C VAL A 32 2.70 -6.08 -2.95
N GLU A 33 2.08 -6.92 -2.12
CA GLU A 33 1.73 -8.31 -2.50
C GLU A 33 0.75 -8.37 -3.67
N ALA A 34 -0.17 -7.40 -3.76
CA ALA A 34 -1.06 -7.25 -4.91
C ALA A 34 -0.36 -6.70 -6.16
N GLY A 35 0.94 -6.38 -6.09
CA GLY A 35 1.75 -5.89 -7.21
C GLY A 35 1.37 -4.47 -7.66
N LYS A 36 0.66 -3.70 -6.82
CA LYS A 36 0.18 -2.36 -7.18
C LYS A 36 1.19 -1.24 -6.95
N LEU A 37 2.13 -1.46 -6.03
CA LEU A 37 3.16 -0.50 -5.68
C LEU A 37 4.55 -1.09 -5.99
N PRO A 38 5.36 -0.44 -6.86
CA PRO A 38 6.71 -0.86 -7.14
C PRO A 38 7.58 -0.87 -5.89
N VAL A 39 8.45 -1.87 -5.76
CA VAL A 39 9.26 -2.07 -4.55
C VAL A 39 10.64 -2.63 -4.89
N TYR A 40 11.65 -2.17 -4.15
CA TYR A 40 12.99 -2.73 -4.15
C TYR A 40 13.11 -3.71 -3.00
N ARG A 41 13.53 -4.94 -3.30
CA ARG A 41 13.83 -5.95 -2.28
C ARG A 41 15.34 -6.10 -2.17
N ILE A 42 15.91 -5.51 -1.12
CA ILE A 42 17.37 -5.44 -0.92
C ILE A 42 17.77 -6.44 0.16
N GLY A 43 18.52 -7.48 -0.22
CA GLY A 43 19.15 -8.41 0.72
C GLY A 43 19.41 -9.80 0.13
N ASN A 44 20.23 -10.59 0.83
CA ASN A 44 20.64 -11.94 0.43
C ASN A 44 19.88 -13.00 1.23
N GLY A 45 18.59 -13.20 0.92
CA GLY A 45 17.72 -14.21 1.55
C GLY A 45 16.59 -13.61 2.41
N ARG A 46 16.92 -12.80 3.43
CA ARG A 46 15.94 -11.93 4.14
C ARG A 46 16.14 -10.49 3.67
N GLY A 47 15.35 -10.08 2.69
CA GLY A 47 15.43 -8.75 2.10
C GLY A 47 14.60 -7.71 2.83
N ALA A 48 15.14 -6.50 2.96
CA ALA A 48 14.38 -5.33 3.36
C ALA A 48 13.60 -4.78 2.15
N ILE A 49 12.36 -4.40 2.40
CA ILE A 49 11.49 -3.72 1.43
C ILE A 49 11.79 -2.21 1.47
N ARG A 50 12.03 -1.64 0.29
CA ARG A 50 12.37 -0.23 0.09
C ARG A 50 11.59 0.38 -1.06
N PHE A 51 11.28 1.67 -0.98
CA PHE A 51 10.50 2.39 -1.98
C PHE A 51 11.20 3.67 -2.41
N ARG A 52 11.07 4.09 -3.66
CA ARG A 52 11.45 5.46 -4.05
C ARG A 52 10.26 6.39 -3.79
N PRO A 53 10.50 7.65 -3.37
CA PRO A 53 9.42 8.61 -3.18
C PRO A 53 8.57 8.85 -4.42
N GLU A 54 9.21 8.92 -5.59
CA GLU A 54 8.58 9.09 -6.91
C GLU A 54 7.53 8.00 -7.22
N ASP A 55 7.77 6.76 -6.78
CA ASP A 55 6.85 5.63 -6.98
C ASP A 55 5.59 5.79 -6.11
N ILE A 56 5.73 6.36 -4.90
CA ILE A 56 4.61 6.61 -3.97
C ILE A 56 3.71 7.71 -4.52
N GLU A 57 4.29 8.79 -5.03
CA GLU A 57 3.56 9.89 -5.68
C GLU A 57 2.80 9.39 -6.90
N SER A 58 3.45 8.62 -7.77
CA SER A 58 2.82 8.02 -8.95
C SER A 58 1.64 7.10 -8.58
N TYR A 59 1.77 6.35 -7.48
CA TYR A 59 0.69 5.51 -6.96
C TYR A 59 -0.49 6.33 -6.43
N LEU A 60 -0.23 7.44 -5.73
CA LEU A 60 -1.27 8.35 -5.24
C LEU A 60 -2.06 8.96 -6.41
N ASP A 61 -1.37 9.39 -7.46
CA ASP A 61 -2.00 9.92 -8.66
C ASP A 61 -2.87 8.88 -9.35
N GLY A 62 -2.42 7.62 -9.40
CA GLY A 62 -3.23 6.50 -9.92
C GLY A 62 -4.43 6.14 -9.03
N CYS A 63 -4.34 6.37 -7.72
CA CYS A 63 -5.45 6.14 -6.78
C CYS A 63 -6.49 7.27 -6.80
N ARG A 64 -6.12 8.46 -7.28
CA ARG A 64 -7.02 9.60 -7.39
C ARG A 64 -8.11 9.27 -8.40
N THR A 65 -9.34 9.13 -7.91
CA THR A 65 -10.53 8.97 -8.75
C THR A 65 -11.41 10.20 -8.63
N GLU A 66 -11.70 10.86 -9.75
CA GLU A 66 -12.58 12.04 -9.76
C GLU A 66 -14.06 11.65 -9.67
N LYS A 67 -14.40 10.44 -10.13
CA LYS A 67 -15.74 9.90 -10.07
C LYS A 67 -15.81 8.86 -8.97
N VAL A 68 -16.52 9.17 -7.89
CA VAL A 68 -16.84 8.20 -6.83
C VAL A 68 -17.77 7.13 -7.41
N VAL A 69 -17.22 6.12 -8.06
CA VAL A 69 -17.95 4.90 -8.40
C VAL A 69 -18.13 4.16 -7.09
N ARG A 70 -19.30 4.30 -6.47
CA ARG A 70 -19.62 3.50 -5.29
C ARG A 70 -19.56 2.04 -5.72
N PRO A 71 -18.68 1.20 -5.15
CA PRO A 71 -18.69 -0.20 -5.48
C PRO A 71 -20.08 -0.76 -5.14
N PRO A 72 -20.58 -1.75 -5.90
CA PRO A 72 -21.86 -2.38 -5.58
C PRO A 72 -21.80 -2.84 -4.13
N GLY A 73 -22.79 -2.42 -3.35
CA GLY A 73 -22.79 -2.56 -1.89
C GLY A 73 -22.33 -3.95 -1.43
N ARG A 74 -21.52 -3.98 -0.38
CA ARG A 74 -20.95 -5.20 0.21
C ARG A 74 -22.03 -6.28 0.29
N LYS A 75 -21.88 -7.37 -0.47
CA LYS A 75 -22.81 -8.51 -0.44
C LYS A 75 -22.97 -8.95 1.01
N VAL A 76 -24.17 -8.77 1.57
CA VAL A 76 -24.48 -9.26 2.91
C VAL A 76 -24.31 -10.77 2.86
N ARG A 77 -23.31 -11.30 3.58
CA ARG A 77 -23.13 -12.75 3.67
C ARG A 77 -24.38 -13.29 4.37
N PRO A 78 -25.19 -14.16 3.74
CA PRO A 78 -26.36 -14.70 4.40
C PRO A 78 -25.92 -15.41 5.67
N ARG A 79 -26.66 -15.19 6.78
CA ARG A 79 -26.42 -15.94 8.02
C ARG A 79 -26.63 -17.41 7.70
N LEU A 80 -25.62 -18.25 7.93
CA LEU A 80 -25.70 -19.70 7.75
C LEU A 80 -26.66 -20.27 8.80
N LYS A 81 -27.96 -20.30 8.48
CA LYS A 81 -29.05 -20.69 9.40
C LYS A 81 -29.04 -22.17 9.80
N HIS A 82 -28.33 -23.01 9.05
CA HIS A 82 -28.35 -24.48 9.20
C HIS A 82 -27.05 -25.06 9.74
N LEU A 83 -26.04 -24.25 10.06
CA LEU A 83 -24.87 -24.75 10.78
C LEU A 83 -25.27 -24.97 12.24
N ARG A 84 -25.72 -26.18 12.56
CA ARG A 84 -25.73 -26.66 13.95
C ARG A 84 -24.30 -27.13 14.23
N LEU A 85 -23.63 -26.45 15.15
CA LEU A 85 -22.45 -27.01 15.81
C LEU A 85 -23.00 -28.04 16.79
N ASP A 86 -22.73 -29.32 16.54
CA ASP A 86 -22.99 -30.42 17.48
C ASP A 86 -22.09 -30.31 18.73
#